data_AF-A0A1R4HMF0-F1
#
_entry.id   AF-A0A1R4HMF0-F1
#
_cell.length_a   1.000
_cell.length_b   1.000
_cell.length_c   1.000
_cell.angle_alpha   90.00
_cell.angle_beta   90.00
_cell.angle_gamma   90.00
#
_symmetry.space_group_name_H-M   'P 1'
#
loop_
_entity.id
_entity.type
_entity.pdbx_description
1 polymer ?
#
loop_
_entity_poly.entity_id
_entity_poly.type
_entity_poly.pdbx_seq_one_letter_code
_entity_poly.pdbx_strand_id
1 'polypeptide(L)'
;MNRPRRAAAALLAVTASAALLAGCSLLEGPTPQTPPRETPAAPEVAPEFIPGGTAEENLPYFSEVLRAYGSGTSPIQGQPVVDAVVAAGFDPALMQVSFDQSKTNLVADNIFVSVRVDASCLIGQLVSEDRSTFAVVEPAIGPNGDICLIGKTAPIAQNGG
;
A
#
# COMPACT_ATOMS: atom_id res chain seq x y z
N MET A 1 46.93 45.10 24.78
CA MET A 1 46.01 44.65 25.86
C MET A 1 44.65 44.10 25.37
N ASN A 2 44.53 43.54 24.16
CA ASN A 2 43.23 43.07 23.62
C ASN A 2 43.01 41.55 23.59
N ARG A 3 44.01 40.74 23.98
CA ARG A 3 43.92 39.27 24.02
C ARG A 3 42.83 38.72 24.95
N PRO A 4 42.64 39.19 26.20
CA PRO A 4 41.65 38.59 27.10
C PRO A 4 40.21 38.89 26.66
N ARG A 5 39.97 40.08 26.08
CA ARG A 5 38.65 40.50 25.58
C ARG A 5 38.21 39.72 24.33
N ARG A 6 39.15 39.38 23.45
CA ARG A 6 38.87 38.57 22.25
C ARG A 6 38.59 37.10 22.59
N ALA A 7 39.29 36.54 23.58
CA ALA A 7 39.05 35.17 24.03
C ALA A 7 37.67 35.01 24.71
N ALA A 8 37.27 35.98 25.55
CA ALA A 8 35.95 35.96 26.18
C ALA A 8 34.80 36.07 25.17
N ALA A 9 34.94 36.93 24.16
CA ALA A 9 33.94 37.08 23.09
C ALA A 9 33.80 35.80 22.24
N ALA A 10 34.91 35.12 21.93
CA ALA A 10 34.88 33.86 21.20
C ALA A 10 34.20 32.73 22.01
N LEU A 11 34.45 32.66 23.32
CA LEU A 11 33.82 31.66 24.19
C LEU A 11 32.30 31.85 24.28
N LEU A 12 31.84 33.10 24.41
CA LEU A 12 30.42 33.46 24.43
C LEU A 12 29.71 33.15 23.11
N ALA A 13 30.38 33.37 21.97
CA ALA A 13 29.82 33.04 20.67
C ALA A 13 29.65 31.52 20.49
N VAL A 14 30.61 30.72 20.94
CA VAL A 14 30.54 29.25 20.85
C VAL A 14 29.44 28.69 21.74
N THR A 15 29.30 29.18 22.98
CA THR A 15 28.24 28.70 23.89
C THR A 15 26.84 29.10 23.40
N ALA A 16 26.66 30.31 22.88
CA ALA A 16 25.41 30.74 22.27
C ALA A 16 25.05 29.91 21.02
N SER A 17 26.04 29.60 20.19
CA SER A 17 25.84 28.77 18.99
C SER A 17 25.43 27.33 19.38
N ALA A 18 26.11 26.72 20.35
CA ALA A 18 25.76 25.38 20.82
C ALA A 18 24.33 25.31 21.41
N ALA A 19 23.89 26.36 22.13
CA ALA A 19 22.53 26.45 22.66
C ALA A 19 21.47 26.60 21.55
N LEU A 20 21.77 27.32 20.46
CA LEU A 20 20.87 27.47 19.31
C LEU A 20 20.72 26.17 18.49
N LEU A 21 21.77 25.34 18.40
CA LEU A 21 21.70 24.04 17.70
C LEU A 21 21.00 22.93 18.51
N ALA A 22 20.88 23.06 19.83
CA ALA A 22 20.25 22.06 20.69
C ALA A 22 18.71 22.18 20.79
N GLY A 23 18.11 23.20 20.15
CA GLY A 23 16.68 23.49 20.29
C GLY A 23 15.73 22.42 19.74
N CYS A 24 16.17 21.57 18.81
CA CYS A 24 15.29 20.59 18.17
C CYS A 24 15.18 19.25 18.92
N SER A 25 16.01 18.97 19.93
CA SER A 25 15.92 17.73 20.71
C SER A 25 15.22 17.89 22.07
N LEU A 26 14.94 19.13 22.50
CA LEU A 26 14.27 19.43 23.77
C LEU A 26 12.75 19.59 23.63
N LEU A 27 12.24 19.61 22.40
CA LEU A 27 10.82 19.56 22.12
C LEU A 27 10.45 18.08 21.94
N GLU A 28 10.07 17.40 23.03
CA GLU A 28 9.21 16.22 22.94
C GLU A 28 7.96 16.64 22.16
N GLY A 29 7.95 16.37 20.85
CA GLY A 29 6.77 16.54 20.03
C GLY A 29 5.64 15.62 20.54
N PRO A 30 4.38 15.91 20.20
CA PRO A 30 3.29 15.01 20.53
C PRO A 30 3.63 13.59 20.01
N THR A 31 3.54 12.60 20.88
CA THR A 31 3.71 11.20 20.47
C THR A 31 2.65 10.89 19.43
N PRO A 32 3.00 10.46 18.20
CA PRO A 32 2.01 10.08 17.22
C PRO A 32 1.13 8.97 17.79
N GLN A 33 -0.17 9.25 17.92
CA GLN A 33 -1.15 8.23 18.23
C GLN A 33 -1.64 7.65 16.91
N THR A 34 -1.40 6.37 16.67
CA THR A 34 -2.04 5.65 15.57
C THR A 34 -3.52 5.49 15.91
N PRO A 35 -4.45 6.08 15.14
CA PRO A 35 -5.86 5.84 15.36
C PRO A 35 -6.17 4.35 15.28
N PRO A 36 -7.12 3.81 16.07
CA PRO A 36 -7.59 2.45 15.88
C PRO A 36 -8.10 2.29 14.44
N ARG A 37 -7.59 1.30 13.70
CA ARG A 37 -8.14 0.93 12.41
C ARG A 37 -9.45 0.17 12.66
N GLU A 38 -10.57 0.78 12.33
CA GLU A 38 -11.84 0.06 12.31
C GLU A 38 -11.81 -0.96 11.16
N THR A 39 -12.03 -2.24 11.50
CA THR A 39 -12.23 -3.27 10.49
C THR A 39 -13.68 -3.15 10.02
N PRO A 40 -13.95 -2.92 8.72
CA PRO A 40 -15.32 -2.88 8.22
C PRO A 40 -16.04 -4.18 8.57
N ALA A 41 -17.26 -4.07 9.09
CA ALA A 41 -18.12 -5.23 9.31
C ALA A 41 -18.37 -5.93 7.97
N ALA A 42 -18.48 -7.26 8.01
CA ALA A 42 -18.88 -8.02 6.83
C ALA A 42 -20.25 -7.50 6.33
N PRO A 43 -20.44 -7.32 5.02
CA PRO A 43 -21.73 -6.92 4.45
C PRO A 43 -22.85 -7.88 4.88
N GLU A 44 -24.03 -7.34 5.20
CA GLU A 44 -25.21 -8.15 5.54
C GLU A 44 -25.75 -8.92 4.31
N VAL A 45 -25.59 -8.32 3.13
CA VAL A 45 -25.85 -8.96 1.83
C VAL A 45 -24.51 -9.20 1.16
N ALA A 46 -24.24 -10.45 0.77
CA ALA A 46 -23.04 -10.79 0.03
C ALA A 46 -23.06 -10.03 -1.32
N PRO A 47 -22.04 -9.22 -1.64
CA PRO A 47 -21.95 -8.58 -2.94
C PRO A 47 -21.82 -9.63 -4.03
N GLU A 48 -22.36 -9.34 -5.21
CA GLU A 48 -22.30 -10.21 -6.37
C GLU A 48 -21.42 -9.57 -7.44
N PHE A 49 -20.74 -10.40 -8.23
CA PHE A 49 -20.03 -9.93 -9.41
C PHE A 49 -21.03 -9.45 -10.46
N ILE A 50 -20.76 -8.31 -11.09
CA ILE A 50 -21.55 -7.74 -12.17
C ILE A 50 -20.73 -7.86 -13.47
N PRO A 51 -20.98 -8.88 -14.30
CA PRO A 51 -20.27 -9.03 -15.57
C PRO A 51 -20.49 -7.82 -16.48
N GLY A 52 -19.39 -7.20 -16.92
CA GLY A 52 -19.44 -5.98 -17.74
C GLY A 52 -19.85 -4.72 -16.99
N GLY A 53 -19.99 -4.76 -15.66
CA GLY A 53 -20.19 -3.59 -14.81
C GLY A 53 -18.91 -2.78 -14.63
N THR A 54 -19.04 -1.56 -14.11
CA THR A 54 -17.90 -0.65 -13.89
C THR A 54 -17.02 -1.08 -12.72
N ALA A 55 -15.86 -0.43 -12.56
CA ALA A 55 -15.00 -0.65 -11.41
C ALA A 55 -15.75 -0.29 -10.09
N GLU A 56 -16.51 0.80 -10.08
CA GLU A 56 -17.28 1.23 -8.91
C GLU A 56 -18.38 0.22 -8.54
N GLU A 57 -19.06 -0.34 -9.54
CA GLU A 57 -20.10 -1.35 -9.35
C GLU A 57 -19.52 -2.66 -8.80
N ASN A 58 -18.32 -3.05 -9.25
CA ASN A 58 -17.66 -4.29 -8.82
C ASN A 58 -16.75 -4.12 -7.59
N LEU A 59 -16.53 -2.89 -7.08
CA LEU A 59 -15.69 -2.64 -5.91
C LEU A 59 -16.14 -3.41 -4.65
N PRO A 60 -17.45 -3.46 -4.29
CA PRO A 60 -17.89 -4.23 -3.13
C PRO A 60 -17.56 -5.72 -3.26
N TYR A 61 -17.76 -6.30 -4.45
CA TYR A 61 -17.46 -7.71 -4.72
C TYR A 61 -15.97 -8.00 -4.64
N PHE A 62 -15.15 -7.19 -5.31
CA PHE A 62 -13.70 -7.30 -5.26
C PHE A 62 -13.16 -7.18 -3.83
N SER A 63 -13.67 -6.21 -3.06
CA SER A 63 -13.31 -6.04 -1.64
C SER A 63 -13.62 -7.28 -0.81
N GLU A 64 -14.78 -7.89 -1.05
CA GLU A 64 -15.21 -9.12 -0.37
C GLU A 64 -14.35 -10.33 -0.74
N VAL A 65 -13.97 -10.49 -2.01
CA VAL A 65 -13.05 -11.54 -2.46
C VAL A 65 -11.72 -11.45 -1.71
N LEU A 66 -11.15 -10.25 -1.61
CA LEU A 66 -9.90 -10.03 -0.88
C LEU A 66 -10.09 -10.28 0.62
N ARG A 67 -11.17 -9.80 1.22
CA ARG A 67 -11.48 -10.02 2.64
C ARG A 67 -11.62 -11.50 2.97
N ALA A 68 -12.35 -12.25 2.14
CA ALA A 68 -12.50 -13.69 2.27
C ALA A 68 -11.15 -14.41 2.18
N TYR A 69 -10.32 -14.05 1.20
CA TYR A 69 -8.94 -14.56 1.09
C TYR A 69 -8.08 -14.23 2.32
N GLY A 70 -8.14 -12.98 2.77
CA GLY A 70 -7.46 -12.48 3.97
C GLY A 70 -7.89 -13.23 5.24
N SER A 71 -9.16 -13.65 5.35
CA SER A 71 -9.62 -14.46 6.49
C SER A 71 -9.16 -15.93 6.46
N GLY A 72 -8.65 -16.42 5.34
CA GLY A 72 -8.18 -17.80 5.17
C GLY A 72 -6.78 -18.04 5.73
N THR A 73 -6.21 -19.22 5.44
CA THR A 73 -4.84 -19.59 5.83
C THR A 73 -3.86 -19.60 4.67
N SER A 74 -4.33 -19.37 3.44
CA SER A 74 -3.49 -19.33 2.25
C SER A 74 -2.42 -18.23 2.35
N PRO A 75 -1.22 -18.44 1.78
CA PRO A 75 -0.15 -17.46 1.81
C PRO A 75 -0.55 -16.16 1.10
N ILE A 76 -0.31 -15.01 1.71
CA ILE A 76 -0.47 -13.71 1.03
C ILE A 76 0.75 -13.53 0.13
N GLN A 77 0.66 -14.10 -1.07
CA GLN A 77 1.65 -14.07 -2.14
C GLN A 77 0.92 -13.81 -3.46
N GLY A 78 1.63 -13.26 -4.44
CA GLY A 78 1.08 -12.77 -5.70
C GLY A 78 0.26 -13.82 -6.43
N GLN A 79 0.82 -14.99 -6.73
CA GLN A 79 0.10 -16.02 -7.48
C GLN A 79 -1.14 -16.54 -6.74
N PRO A 80 -1.09 -16.93 -5.44
CA PRO A 80 -2.28 -17.31 -4.70
C PRO A 80 -3.38 -16.25 -4.62
N VAL A 81 -3.00 -14.97 -4.47
CA VAL A 81 -3.96 -13.85 -4.49
C VAL A 81 -4.58 -13.69 -5.87
N VAL A 82 -3.78 -13.79 -6.93
CA VAL A 82 -4.27 -13.75 -8.32
C VAL A 82 -5.25 -14.89 -8.58
N ASP A 83 -4.92 -16.11 -8.18
CA ASP A 83 -5.78 -17.29 -8.36
C ASP A 83 -7.14 -17.11 -7.68
N ALA A 84 -7.17 -16.48 -6.49
CA ALA A 84 -8.42 -16.19 -5.78
C ALA A 84 -9.29 -15.16 -6.53
N VAL A 85 -8.68 -14.13 -7.10
CA VAL A 85 -9.38 -13.11 -7.90
C VAL A 85 -9.85 -13.68 -9.24
N VAL A 86 -9.07 -14.56 -9.88
CA VAL A 86 -9.48 -15.28 -11.09
C VAL A 86 -10.63 -16.24 -10.81
N ALA A 87 -10.58 -16.98 -9.69
CA ALA A 87 -11.67 -17.86 -9.27
C ALA A 87 -12.98 -17.10 -8.99
N ALA A 88 -12.88 -15.81 -8.65
CA ALA A 88 -14.02 -14.91 -8.51
C ALA A 88 -14.58 -14.39 -9.86
N GLY A 89 -13.96 -14.75 -10.99
CA GLY A 89 -14.45 -14.44 -12.33
C GLY A 89 -13.79 -13.22 -13.01
N PHE A 90 -12.78 -12.62 -12.40
CA PHE A 90 -12.02 -11.53 -13.03
C PHE A 90 -10.99 -12.09 -14.04
N ASP A 91 -10.77 -11.36 -15.13
CA ASP A 91 -9.87 -11.76 -16.22
C ASP A 91 -8.39 -11.54 -15.85
N PRO A 92 -7.55 -12.59 -15.80
CA PRO A 92 -6.12 -12.46 -15.50
C PRO A 92 -5.35 -11.64 -16.54
N ALA A 93 -5.86 -11.46 -17.77
CA ALA A 93 -5.27 -10.58 -18.77
C ALA A 93 -5.39 -9.09 -18.42
N LEU A 94 -6.33 -8.74 -17.54
CA LEU A 94 -6.55 -7.38 -17.05
C LEU A 94 -5.91 -7.14 -15.68
N MET A 95 -5.18 -8.13 -15.15
CA MET A 95 -4.63 -8.09 -13.80
C MET A 95 -3.18 -7.64 -13.76
N GLN A 96 -2.82 -7.04 -12.62
CA GLN A 96 -1.44 -6.74 -12.25
C GLN A 96 -1.22 -7.11 -10.79
N VAL A 97 -0.04 -7.60 -10.45
CA VAL A 97 0.31 -7.97 -9.07
C VAL A 97 1.74 -7.55 -8.73
N SER A 98 1.99 -7.18 -7.47
CA SER A 98 3.34 -6.86 -6.99
C SER A 98 4.22 -8.12 -6.87
N PHE A 99 5.53 -7.93 -6.75
CA PHE A 99 6.45 -9.03 -6.45
C PHE A 99 6.34 -9.50 -5.00
N ASP A 100 6.56 -10.80 -4.78
CA ASP A 100 6.57 -11.42 -3.44
C ASP A 100 7.79 -11.07 -2.60
N GLN A 101 8.83 -10.53 -3.23
CA GLN A 101 10.08 -10.18 -2.57
C GLN A 101 10.65 -8.86 -3.08
N SER A 102 11.34 -8.16 -2.18
CA SER A 102 12.16 -7.00 -2.52
C SER A 102 13.40 -7.41 -3.35
N LYS A 103 14.13 -6.43 -3.87
CA LYS A 103 15.42 -6.67 -4.55
C LYS A 103 16.51 -7.22 -3.64
N THR A 104 16.33 -7.17 -2.32
CA THR A 104 17.21 -7.74 -1.31
C THR A 104 16.71 -9.08 -0.77
N ASN A 105 15.74 -9.71 -1.44
CA ASN A 105 15.15 -11.01 -1.09
C ASN A 105 14.43 -11.03 0.26
N LEU A 106 13.86 -9.89 0.68
CA LEU A 106 12.95 -9.85 1.82
C LEU A 106 11.54 -10.13 1.32
N VAL A 107 10.78 -10.96 2.05
CA VAL A 107 9.36 -11.19 1.78
C VAL A 107 8.61 -9.87 1.84
N ALA A 108 7.69 -9.65 0.91
CA ALA A 108 6.87 -8.45 0.89
C ALA A 108 5.88 -8.45 2.06
N ASP A 109 5.88 -7.36 2.82
CA ASP A 109 4.91 -7.15 3.91
C ASP A 109 3.49 -6.95 3.37
N ASN A 110 3.38 -6.54 2.10
CA ASN A 110 2.13 -6.26 1.43
C ASN A 110 2.16 -6.82 0.00
N ILE A 111 1.05 -7.43 -0.41
CA ILE A 111 0.79 -7.77 -1.80
C ILE A 111 -0.25 -6.80 -2.35
N PHE A 112 0.07 -6.18 -3.48
CA PHE A 112 -0.87 -5.37 -4.25
C PHE A 112 -1.35 -6.18 -5.45
N VAL A 113 -2.65 -6.21 -5.66
CA VAL A 113 -3.30 -6.81 -6.83
C VAL A 113 -4.24 -5.79 -7.43
N SER A 114 -4.40 -5.80 -8.75
CA SER A 114 -5.40 -4.95 -9.40
C SER A 114 -6.06 -5.65 -10.57
N VAL A 115 -7.26 -5.20 -10.92
CA VAL A 115 -8.00 -5.57 -12.12
C VAL A 115 -8.38 -4.29 -12.85
N ARG A 116 -8.00 -4.17 -14.12
CA ARG A 116 -8.43 -3.06 -14.97
C ARG A 116 -9.86 -3.30 -15.47
N VAL A 117 -10.71 -2.29 -15.33
CA VAL A 117 -12.08 -2.26 -15.88
C VAL A 117 -12.22 -0.95 -16.64
N ASP A 118 -12.26 -1.04 -17.97
CA ASP A 118 -12.18 0.11 -18.88
C ASP A 118 -10.98 1.03 -18.58
N ALA A 119 -11.25 2.27 -18.17
CA ALA A 119 -10.28 3.31 -17.82
C ALA A 119 -10.03 3.43 -16.31
N SER A 120 -10.59 2.51 -15.52
CA SER A 120 -10.44 2.46 -14.06
C SER A 120 -9.78 1.15 -13.63
N CYS A 121 -9.27 1.14 -12.40
CA CYS A 121 -8.61 0.01 -11.78
C CYS A 121 -9.25 -0.25 -10.43
N LEU A 122 -9.67 -1.49 -10.21
CA LEU A 122 -9.86 -2.04 -8.88
C LEU A 122 -8.47 -2.34 -8.32
N ILE A 123 -8.05 -1.67 -7.25
CA ILE A 123 -6.74 -1.87 -6.61
C ILE A 123 -6.96 -2.42 -5.22
N GLY A 124 -6.32 -3.54 -4.92
CA GLY A 124 -6.35 -4.24 -3.66
C GLY A 124 -4.98 -4.29 -3.00
N GLN A 125 -4.95 -4.16 -1.68
CA GLN A 125 -3.79 -4.39 -0.83
C GLN A 125 -4.14 -5.49 0.19
N LEU A 126 -3.22 -6.43 0.39
CA LEU A 126 -3.29 -7.44 1.43
C LEU A 126 -2.00 -7.37 2.27
N VAL A 127 -2.16 -7.21 3.58
CA VAL A 127 -1.05 -7.15 4.54
C VAL A 127 -0.72 -8.55 5.04
N SER A 128 0.52 -9.00 4.91
CA SER A 128 0.92 -10.36 5.28
C SER A 128 0.88 -10.63 6.79
N GLU A 129 1.19 -9.61 7.61
CA GLU A 129 1.31 -9.74 9.08
C GLU A 129 -0.04 -9.90 9.78
N ASP A 130 -0.97 -8.96 9.57
CA ASP A 130 -2.27 -8.92 10.24
C ASP A 130 -3.42 -9.42 9.36
N ARG A 131 -3.12 -9.81 8.11
CA ARG A 131 -4.07 -10.27 7.09
C ARG A 131 -5.17 -9.26 6.75
N SER A 132 -4.98 -7.99 7.10
CA SER A 132 -5.91 -6.93 6.74
C SER A 132 -5.89 -6.67 5.23
N THR A 133 -7.05 -6.28 4.71
CA THR A 133 -7.22 -6.02 3.28
C THR A 133 -7.86 -4.66 3.07
N PHE A 134 -7.48 -4.01 1.99
CA PHE A 134 -8.06 -2.74 1.55
C PHE A 134 -8.27 -2.79 0.04
N ALA A 135 -9.34 -2.17 -0.45
CA ALA A 135 -9.56 -2.02 -1.88
C ALA A 135 -10.13 -0.63 -2.21
N VAL A 136 -9.80 -0.14 -3.40
CA VAL A 136 -10.21 1.17 -3.90
C VAL A 136 -10.34 1.14 -5.42
N VAL A 137 -11.09 2.10 -5.96
CA VAL A 137 -11.11 2.38 -7.40
C VAL A 137 -10.24 3.59 -7.67
N GLU A 138 -9.32 3.47 -8.62
CA GLU A 138 -8.49 4.56 -9.10
C GLU A 138 -8.48 4.58 -10.64
N PRO A 139 -8.27 5.74 -11.28
CA PRO A 139 -8.08 5.80 -12.73
C PRO A 139 -6.84 4.99 -13.17
N ALA A 140 -6.95 4.29 -14.30
CA ALA A 140 -5.78 3.73 -14.96
C ALA A 140 -4.88 4.85 -15.49
N ILE A 141 -3.57 4.65 -15.40
CA ILE A 141 -2.56 5.65 -15.76
C ILE A 141 -1.73 5.22 -16.97
N GLY A 142 -0.83 6.12 -17.39
CA GLY A 142 0.04 5.89 -18.54
C GLY A 142 -0.60 6.31 -19.88
N PRO A 143 0.19 6.36 -20.96
CA PRO A 143 -0.28 6.86 -22.26
C PRO A 143 -1.39 5.99 -22.88
N ASN A 144 -1.46 4.70 -22.50
CA ASN A 144 -2.44 3.76 -23.01
C ASN A 144 -3.61 3.51 -22.02
N GLY A 145 -3.58 4.11 -20.83
CA GLY A 145 -4.60 3.87 -19.79
C GLY A 145 -4.66 2.40 -19.33
N ASP A 146 -3.53 1.71 -19.30
CA ASP A 146 -3.42 0.28 -19.01
C ASP A 146 -2.63 -0.05 -17.73
N ILE A 147 -2.08 0.97 -17.05
CA ILE A 147 -1.29 0.79 -15.84
C ILE A 147 -2.18 1.00 -14.61
N CYS A 148 -2.26 -0.02 -13.74
CA CYS A 148 -2.99 0.06 -12.48
C CYS A 148 -2.04 0.12 -11.27
N LEU A 149 -0.89 -0.55 -11.34
CA LEU A 149 0.14 -0.53 -10.31
C LEU A 149 1.38 0.21 -10.81
N ILE A 150 1.83 1.21 -10.04
CA ILE A 150 3.04 1.96 -10.38
C ILE A 150 4.28 1.09 -10.17
N GLY A 151 5.09 0.96 -11.22
CA GLY A 151 6.36 0.23 -11.18
C GLY A 151 6.35 -1.04 -12.02
N LYS A 152 7.30 -1.94 -11.75
CA LYS A 152 7.32 -3.27 -12.39
C LYS A 152 6.44 -4.22 -11.58
N THR A 153 5.61 -4.97 -12.28
CA THR A 153 4.73 -6.00 -11.71
C THR A 153 5.30 -7.39 -11.94
N ALA A 154 4.90 -8.34 -11.11
CA ALA A 154 5.24 -9.74 -11.31
C ALA A 154 4.43 -10.31 -12.49
N PRO A 155 5.00 -11.26 -13.25
CA PRO A 155 4.27 -11.91 -14.34
C PRO A 155 3.11 -12.74 -13.78
N ILE A 156 1.97 -12.69 -14.46
CA ILE A 156 0.81 -13.52 -14.19
C ILE A 156 0.76 -14.62 -15.26
N ALA A 157 0.70 -15.88 -14.83
CA ALA A 157 0.55 -16.99 -15.76
C ALA A 157 -0.84 -16.97 -16.39
N GLN A 158 -0.92 -16.75 -17.71
CA GLN A 158 -2.16 -16.80 -18.46
C GLN A 158 -2.50 -18.27 -18.78
N ASN A 159 -3.00 -19.01 -17.80
CA ASN A 159 -3.49 -20.37 -18.05
C ASN A 159 -4.92 -20.30 -18.63
N GLY A 160 -5.01 -20.09 -19.94
CA GLY A 160 -6.28 -20.01 -20.67
C GLY A 160 -6.10 -20.08 -22.18
N GLY A 161 -5.90 -21.30 -22.70
CA GLY A 161 -6.01 -21.69 -24.10
C GLY A 161 -6.50 -23.14 -24.18
#